data_AF-A0A7K3H9G2-F1
#
_entry.id   AF-A0A7K3H9G2-F1
#
_cell.length_a   1.000
_cell.length_b   1.000
_cell.length_c   1.000
_cell.angle_alpha   90.00
_cell.angle_beta   90.00
_cell.angle_gamma   90.00
#
_symmetry.space_group_name_H-M   'P 1'
#
loop_
_entity.id
_entity.type
_entity.pdbx_description
1 polymer ?
#
loop_
_entity_poly.entity_id
_entity_poly.type
_entity_poly.pdbx_seq_one_letter_code
_entity_poly.pdbx_strand_id
1 'polypeptide(L)' 'MDETGTGTDTHTGPHTPDTPPATLGVGMVGYAFMGAAHSQGWRTAGRVFDLPLTPVMAAVC' A
#
# COMPACT_ATOMS: atom_id res chain seq x y z
N MET A 1 17.68 23.42 -17.76
CA MET A 1 18.34 22.12 -17.52
C MET A 1 17.94 21.78 -16.11
N ASP A 2 16.64 21.45 -15.96
CA ASP A 2 15.97 21.34 -14.67
C ASP A 2 15.38 19.94 -14.61
N GLU A 3 16.24 18.98 -14.28
CA GLU A 3 15.82 17.65 -13.88
C GLU A 3 15.58 17.68 -12.36
N THR A 4 14.42 18.18 -11.95
CA THR A 4 13.90 17.89 -10.60
C THR A 4 13.57 16.41 -10.55
N GLY A 5 14.51 15.65 -9.96
CA GLY A 5 14.45 14.21 -9.81
C GLY A 5 13.13 13.74 -9.20
N THR A 6 12.45 12.89 -9.94
CA THR A 6 11.41 12.00 -9.42
C THR A 6 12.03 11.15 -8.32
N GLY A 7 11.72 11.48 -7.06
CA GLY A 7 12.10 10.67 -5.90
C GLY A 7 11.43 9.31 -6.01
N THR A 8 12.13 8.33 -6.56
CA THR A 8 11.84 6.93 -6.35
C THR A 8 12.27 6.59 -4.93
N ASP A 9 11.33 6.71 -3.98
CA ASP A 9 11.50 6.24 -2.61
C ASP A 9 11.51 4.71 -2.60
N THR A 10 12.58 4.12 -3.13
CA THR A 10 12.87 2.69 -2.94
C THR A 10 13.30 2.52 -1.48
N HIS A 11 12.33 2.31 -0.60
CA HIS A 11 12.59 1.99 0.80
C HIS A 11 13.16 0.57 0.90
N THR A 12 14.46 0.43 0.65
CA THR A 12 15.26 -0.79 0.92
C THR A 12 16.09 -0.58 2.19
N GLY A 13 15.50 0.02 3.22
CA GLY A 13 16.10 0.09 4.55
C GLY A 13 15.94 -1.26 5.28
N PRO A 14 16.91 -1.70 6.09
CA PRO A 14 16.70 -2.84 6.98
C PRO A 14 15.54 -2.52 7.92
N HIS A 15 14.48 -3.33 7.87
CA HIS A 15 13.34 -3.25 8.79
C HIS A 15 13.87 -3.47 10.20
N THR A 16 13.93 -2.41 11.00
CA THR A 16 14.23 -2.54 12.43
C THR A 16 12.92 -3.00 13.08
N PRO A 17 12.82 -4.22 13.63
CA PRO A 17 11.56 -4.81 14.07
C PRO A 17 10.89 -4.06 15.24
N ASP A 18 11.58 -3.09 15.86
CA ASP A 18 11.07 -2.30 16.98
C ASP A 18 10.03 -1.23 16.59
N THR A 19 9.85 -0.91 15.30
CA THR A 19 8.84 0.08 14.88
C THR A 19 7.66 -0.62 14.19
N PRO A 20 6.41 -0.40 14.66
CA PRO A 20 5.24 -0.96 13.97
C PRO A 20 5.17 -0.42 12.54
N PRO A 21 4.78 -1.27 11.56
CA PRO A 21 4.74 -0.88 10.16
C PRO A 21 3.80 0.31 9.94
N ALA A 22 4.27 1.30 9.19
CA ALA A 22 3.47 2.48 8.87
C ALA A 22 2.24 2.09 8.01
N THR A 23 1.16 2.86 8.14
CA THR A 23 -0.11 2.59 7.45
C THR A 23 -0.10 3.17 6.04
N LEU A 24 -0.52 2.35 5.06
CA LEU A 24 -0.79 2.77 3.69
C LEU A 24 -2.30 2.81 3.44
N GLY A 25 -2.85 4.00 3.21
CA GLY A 25 -4.27 4.17 2.87
C GLY A 25 -4.57 3.83 1.41
N VAL A 26 -5.52 2.93 1.18
CA VAL A 26 -5.96 2.49 -0.16
C VAL A 26 -7.34 3.08 -0.47
N GLY A 27 -7.42 3.88 -1.52
CA GLY A 27 -8.67 4.32 -2.13
C GLY A 27 -9.00 3.47 -3.37
N MET A 28 -10.20 2.92 -3.45
CA MET A 28 -10.64 2.13 -4.60
C MET A 28 -11.84 2.77 -5.29
N VAL A 29 -11.77 2.88 -6.62
CA VAL A 29 -12.83 3.41 -7.48
C VAL A 29 -13.25 2.34 -8.47
N GLY A 30 -14.55 2.24 -8.73
CA GLY A 30 -15.10 1.30 -9.71
C GLY A 30 -15.57 0.01 -9.07
N TYR A 31 -16.33 0.12 -7.98
CA TYR A 31 -16.82 -1.05 -7.26
C TYR A 31 -17.62 -2.02 -8.16
N ALA A 32 -18.36 -1.47 -9.13
CA ALA A 32 -19.28 -2.20 -10.01
C ALA A 32 -18.62 -3.13 -11.05
N PHE A 33 -17.30 -3.02 -11.25
CA PHE A 33 -16.57 -3.89 -12.17
C PHE A 33 -15.91 -5.05 -11.44
N MET A 34 -15.00 -4.75 -10.49
CA MET A 34 -14.22 -5.75 -9.74
C MET A 34 -13.96 -5.34 -8.29
N GLY A 35 -14.78 -4.45 -7.71
CA GLY A 35 -14.50 -3.87 -6.40
C GLY A 35 -14.42 -4.88 -5.26
N ALA A 36 -15.24 -5.93 -5.31
CA ALA A 36 -15.22 -6.98 -4.30
C ALA A 36 -13.86 -7.72 -4.28
N ALA A 37 -13.41 -8.19 -5.45
CA ALA A 37 -12.13 -8.88 -5.58
C ALA A 37 -10.95 -7.98 -5.20
N HIS A 38 -10.94 -6.73 -5.70
CA HIS A 38 -9.84 -5.80 -5.44
C HIS A 38 -9.74 -5.40 -3.96
N SER A 39 -10.87 -5.09 -3.32
CA SER A 39 -10.88 -4.77 -1.90
C SER A 39 -10.48 -5.97 -1.03
N GLN A 40 -10.83 -7.19 -1.44
CA GLN A 40 -10.38 -8.40 -0.74
C GLN A 40 -8.88 -8.66 -0.88
N GLY A 41 -8.32 -8.41 -2.07
CA GLY A 41 -6.88 -8.47 -2.29
C GLY A 41 -6.14 -7.58 -1.30
N TRP A 42 -6.56 -6.31 -1.18
CA TRP A 42 -5.93 -5.36 -0.26
C TRP A 42 -6.04 -5.74 1.21
N ARG A 43 -7.19 -6.26 1.68
CA ARG A 43 -7.33 -6.72 3.07
C ARG A 43 -6.47 -7.94 3.41
N THR A 44 -6.12 -8.73 2.40
CA THR A 44 -5.42 -10.01 2.57
C THR A 44 -3.91 -9.87 2.37
N ALA A 45 -3.46 -8.89 1.59
CA ALA A 45 -2.06 -8.71 1.19
C ALA A 45 -1.07 -8.77 2.37
N GLY A 46 -1.30 -8.01 3.45
CA GLY A 46 -0.42 -7.98 4.63
C GLY A 46 -0.41 -9.25 5.48
N ARG A 47 -1.25 -10.24 5.18
CA ARG A 47 -1.22 -11.56 5.83
C ARG A 47 -0.44 -12.60 5.02
N VAL A 48 -0.33 -12.38 3.72
CA VAL A 48 0.26 -13.33 2.77
C VAL A 48 1.67 -12.91 2.39
N PHE A 49 1.95 -11.61 2.37
CA PHE A 49 3.25 -11.05 2.05
C PHE A 49 3.81 -10.30 3.24
N ASP A 50 5.13 -10.41 3.42
CA ASP A 50 5.88 -9.56 4.34
C ASP A 50 6.08 -8.19 3.68
N LEU A 51 5.25 -7.24 4.08
CA LEU A 51 5.22 -5.90 3.51
C LEU A 51 5.81 -4.91 4.51
N PRO A 52 6.61 -3.92 4.06
CA PRO A 52 7.13 -2.88 4.94
C PRO A 52 6.04 -1.93 5.46
N LEU A 53 4.81 -2.04 4.93
CA LEU A 53 3.67 -1.17 5.23
C LEU A 53 2.42 -2.02 5.48
N THR A 54 1.53 -1.52 6.35
CA THR A 54 0.22 -2.13 6.59
C THR A 54 -0.83 -1.48 5.69
N PRO A 55 -1.38 -2.19 4.69
CA PRO A 55 -2.43 -1.65 3.83
C PRO A 55 -3.77 -1.57 4.58
N VAL A 56 -4.46 -0.43 4.45
CA VAL A 56 -5.77 -0.19 5.07
C VAL A 56 -6.69 0.45 4.04
N MET A 57 -7.89 -0.11 3.85
CA MET A 57 -8.90 0.48 2.97
C MET A 57 -9.41 1.79 3.58
N ALA A 58 -9.08 2.92 2.95
CA ALA A 58 -9.45 4.25 3.43
C ALA A 58 -10.73 4.77 2.76
N ALA A 59 -10.96 4.43 1.49
CA ALA A 59 -12.15 4.84 0.75
C ALA A 59 -12.54 3.82 -0.33
N VAL A 60 -13.83 3.72 -0.61
CA VAL A 60 -14.39 2.92 -1.72
C VAL A 60 -15.51 3.71 -2.39
N CYS A 61 -15.45 3.80 -3.72
CA CYS A 61 -16.39 4.55 -4.56
C CYS A 61 -16.89 3.73 -5.77
#